data_AF-A0A3C1FCA1-F1
#
_entry.id   AF-A0A3C1FCA1-F1
#
_cell.length_a   1.000
_cell.length_b   1.000
_cell.length_c   1.000
_cell.angle_alpha   90.00
_cell.angle_beta   90.00
_cell.angle_gamma   90.00
#
_symmetry.space_group_name_H-M   'P 1'
#
loop_
_entity.id
_entity.type
_entity.pdbx_description
1 polymer ?
#
loop_
_entity_poly.entity_id
_entity_poly.type
_entity_poly.pdbx_seq_one_letter_code
_entity_poly.pdbx_strand_id
1 'polypeptide(L)'
;MVEVAARYRAESTDLAPAELAQYLTRHSGLPGPRANLTLLEVAGDLVPEPLIWSFLDEPAEYLACCGVVGLGRLIVIADDPGTLIQRLTTAASDDRWRVREAAAIAVQRIGDIVEGAYARVVRRHRTMRDLPHYTVS
;
A
#
# COMPACT_ATOMS: atom_id res chain seq x y z
N MET A 1 13.41 11.50 -4.99
CA MET A 1 12.44 10.44 -4.64
C MET A 1 11.00 10.87 -4.94
N VAL A 2 10.53 11.99 -4.40
CA VAL A 2 9.15 12.48 -4.62
C VAL A 2 8.80 12.63 -6.11
N GLU A 3 9.67 13.23 -6.92
CA GLU A 3 9.44 13.39 -8.37
C GLU A 3 9.36 12.05 -9.11
N VAL A 4 10.13 11.05 -8.67
CA VAL A 4 10.14 9.70 -9.29
C VAL A 4 8.84 8.96 -8.96
N ALA A 5 8.38 9.04 -7.71
CA ALA A 5 7.10 8.47 -7.29
C ALA A 5 5.91 9.14 -8.01
N ALA A 6 5.96 10.47 -8.16
CA ALA A 6 4.94 11.23 -8.89
C ALA A 6 4.88 10.80 -10.37
N ARG A 7 6.03 10.62 -11.02
CA ARG A 7 6.09 10.06 -12.38
C ARG A 7 5.49 8.67 -12.45
N TYR A 8 5.90 7.76 -11.56
CA TYR A 8 5.33 6.40 -11.54
C TYR A 8 3.82 6.42 -11.41
N ARG A 9 3.28 7.29 -10.54
CA ARG A 9 1.84 7.47 -10.38
C ARG A 9 1.19 7.98 -11.67
N ALA A 10 1.70 9.04 -12.27
CA ALA A 10 1.16 9.60 -13.50
C ALA A 10 1.16 8.60 -14.66
N GLU A 11 2.21 7.80 -14.79
CA GLU A 11 2.36 6.81 -15.87
C GLU A 11 1.52 5.54 -15.68
N SER A 12 1.01 5.28 -14.46
CA SER A 12 0.34 4.01 -14.13
C SER A 12 -1.10 4.11 -13.62
N THR A 13 -1.61 5.32 -13.33
CA THR A 13 -2.93 5.50 -12.70
C THR A 13 -4.09 4.99 -13.57
N ASP A 14 -4.02 5.15 -14.89
CA ASP A 14 -5.11 4.83 -15.81
C ASP A 14 -4.84 3.60 -16.71
N LEU A 15 -3.80 2.82 -16.38
CA LEU A 15 -3.47 1.61 -17.14
C LEU A 15 -4.51 0.52 -16.93
N ALA A 16 -4.84 -0.22 -17.99
CA ALA A 16 -5.64 -1.42 -17.86
C ALA A 16 -4.89 -2.47 -17.01
N PRO A 17 -5.59 -3.43 -16.37
CA PRO A 17 -4.97 -4.40 -15.45
C PRO A 17 -3.75 -5.15 -16.03
N ALA A 18 -3.85 -5.60 -17.28
CA ALA A 18 -2.75 -6.30 -17.95
C ALA A 18 -1.56 -5.37 -18.25
N GLU A 19 -1.83 -4.12 -18.61
CA GLU A 19 -0.81 -3.10 -18.88
C GLU A 19 -0.11 -2.68 -17.59
N LEU A 20 -0.85 -2.56 -16.49
CA LEU A 20 -0.31 -2.29 -15.17
C LEU A 20 0.64 -3.41 -14.70
N ALA A 21 0.26 -4.68 -14.87
CA ALA A 21 1.12 -5.81 -14.53
C ALA A 21 2.42 -5.81 -15.35
N GLN A 22 2.32 -5.52 -16.66
CA GLN A 22 3.48 -5.39 -17.54
C GLN A 22 4.37 -4.21 -17.14
N TYR A 23 3.77 -3.08 -16.80
CA TYR A 23 4.47 -1.89 -16.34
C TYR A 23 5.25 -2.14 -15.05
N LEU A 24 4.59 -2.71 -14.03
CA LEU A 24 5.22 -3.09 -12.76
C LEU A 24 6.40 -4.04 -12.98
N THR A 25 6.22 -5.05 -13.84
CA THR A 25 7.28 -6.00 -14.19
C THR A 25 8.46 -5.32 -14.86
N ARG A 26 8.20 -4.48 -15.88
CA ARG A 26 9.22 -3.76 -16.65
C ARG A 26 10.06 -2.82 -15.78
N HIS A 27 9.45 -2.19 -14.79
CA HIS A 27 10.09 -1.21 -13.92
C HIS A 27 10.51 -1.78 -12.55
N SER A 28 10.43 -3.11 -12.38
CA SER A 28 10.69 -3.82 -11.12
C SER A 28 12.14 -3.75 -10.64
N GLY A 29 13.09 -3.59 -11.56
CA GLY A 29 14.52 -3.80 -11.29
C GLY A 29 14.92 -5.28 -11.21
N LEU A 30 14.04 -6.21 -11.59
CA LEU A 30 14.29 -7.65 -11.62
C LEU A 30 14.41 -8.19 -13.07
N PRO A 31 15.25 -9.22 -13.32
CA PRO A 31 16.18 -9.84 -12.37
C PRO A 31 17.38 -8.91 -12.07
N GLY A 32 17.58 -8.61 -10.80
CA GLY A 32 18.61 -7.67 -10.34
C GLY A 32 18.73 -7.70 -8.81
N PRO A 33 19.83 -7.15 -8.25
CA PRO A 33 20.09 -7.26 -6.82
C PRO A 33 19.10 -6.46 -5.96
N ARG A 34 18.44 -5.43 -6.53
CA ARG A 34 17.51 -4.55 -5.81
C ARG A 34 16.20 -4.41 -6.58
N ALA A 35 15.09 -4.67 -5.88
CA ALA A 35 13.77 -4.33 -6.37
C ALA A 35 13.53 -2.81 -6.28
N ASN A 36 12.65 -2.29 -7.13
CA ASN A 36 12.27 -0.89 -7.14
C ASN A 36 11.27 -0.59 -6.01
N LEU A 37 11.78 -0.19 -4.84
CA LEU A 37 10.94 0.10 -3.67
C LEU A 37 10.04 1.32 -3.86
N THR A 38 10.49 2.33 -4.62
CA THR A 38 9.67 3.52 -4.93
C THR A 38 8.44 3.18 -5.75
N LEU A 39 8.59 2.32 -6.77
CA LEU A 39 7.45 1.83 -7.52
C LEU A 39 6.57 0.89 -6.68
N LEU A 40 7.16 0.11 -5.78
CA LEU A 40 6.42 -0.78 -4.87
C LEU A 40 5.51 0.02 -3.91
N GLU A 41 6.00 1.14 -3.38
CA GLU A 41 5.21 2.08 -2.57
C GLU A 41 4.04 2.67 -3.36
N VAL A 42 4.29 3.08 -4.62
CA VAL A 42 3.25 3.59 -5.52
C VAL A 42 2.21 2.50 -5.84
N ALA A 43 2.65 1.27 -6.08
CA ALA A 43 1.77 0.13 -6.34
C ALA A 43 0.84 -0.14 -5.15
N GLY A 44 1.34 -0.02 -3.92
CA GLY A 44 0.54 -0.12 -2.69
C GLY A 44 -0.64 0.84 -2.62
N ASP A 45 -0.58 1.97 -3.32
CA ASP A 45 -1.66 2.97 -3.38
C ASP A 45 -2.55 2.84 -4.61
N LEU A 46 -2.07 2.24 -5.69
CA LEU A 46 -2.73 2.28 -7.01
C LEU A 46 -3.32 0.96 -7.45
N VAL A 47 -2.70 -0.17 -7.10
CA VAL A 47 -3.16 -1.49 -7.59
C VAL A 47 -4.59 -1.72 -7.12
N PRO A 48 -5.56 -1.94 -8.01
CA PRO A 48 -6.96 -2.16 -7.63
C PRO A 48 -7.12 -3.51 -6.92
N GLU A 49 -8.11 -3.63 -6.05
CA GLU A 49 -8.32 -4.82 -5.22
C GLU A 49 -8.34 -6.15 -6.00
N PRO A 50 -9.04 -6.29 -7.15
CA PRO A 50 -9.00 -7.54 -7.91
C PRO A 50 -7.58 -7.96 -8.31
N LEU A 51 -6.72 -7.00 -8.67
CA LEU A 51 -5.32 -7.27 -9.01
C LEU A 51 -4.46 -7.55 -7.79
N ILE A 52 -4.75 -6.93 -6.63
CA ILE A 52 -4.08 -7.29 -5.37
C ILE A 52 -4.23 -8.79 -5.15
N TRP A 53 -5.46 -9.31 -5.26
CA TRP A 53 -5.73 -10.73 -5.10
C TRP A 53 -5.03 -11.59 -6.14
N SER A 54 -5.10 -11.23 -7.43
CA SER A 54 -4.41 -11.96 -8.49
C SER A 54 -2.89 -11.99 -8.30
N PHE A 55 -2.30 -10.89 -7.82
CA PHE A 55 -0.86 -10.77 -7.66
C PHE A 55 -0.30 -11.58 -6.50
N LEU A 56 -1.05 -11.83 -5.42
CA LEU A 56 -0.55 -12.58 -4.26
C LEU A 56 0.00 -13.96 -4.63
N ASP A 57 -0.60 -14.61 -5.63
CA ASP A 57 -0.24 -15.96 -6.07
C ASP A 57 0.67 -15.97 -7.31
N GLU A 58 1.15 -14.80 -7.75
CA GLU A 58 2.05 -14.71 -8.90
C GLU A 58 3.43 -15.34 -8.61
N PRO A 59 3.97 -16.16 -9.54
CA PRO A 59 5.34 -16.66 -9.43
C PRO A 59 6.36 -15.53 -9.58
N ALA A 60 6.01 -14.46 -10.31
CA ALA A 60 6.86 -13.28 -10.45
C ALA A 60 6.97 -12.55 -9.10
N GLU A 61 8.14 -12.62 -8.46
CA GLU A 61 8.37 -12.10 -7.09
C GLU A 61 7.90 -10.65 -6.92
N TYR A 62 8.13 -9.79 -7.93
CA TYR A 62 7.77 -8.37 -7.81
C TYR A 62 6.25 -8.13 -7.84
N LEU A 63 5.50 -8.89 -8.64
CA LEU A 63 4.04 -8.79 -8.65
C LEU A 63 3.48 -9.31 -7.32
N ALA A 64 3.97 -10.44 -6.82
CA ALA A 64 3.64 -10.92 -5.48
C ALA A 64 3.89 -9.86 -4.39
N CYS A 65 5.03 -9.18 -4.44
CA CYS A 65 5.31 -8.05 -3.54
C CYS A 65 4.28 -6.92 -3.68
N CYS A 66 3.90 -6.55 -4.91
CA CYS A 66 2.89 -5.50 -5.15
C CYS A 66 1.52 -5.88 -4.56
N GLY A 67 1.10 -7.14 -4.69
CA GLY A 67 -0.10 -7.66 -4.04
C GLY A 67 -0.02 -7.55 -2.52
N VAL A 68 1.08 -8.02 -1.92
CA VAL A 68 1.29 -7.99 -0.46
C VAL A 68 1.30 -6.56 0.08
N VAL A 69 1.97 -5.61 -0.58
CA VAL A 69 1.96 -4.20 -0.16
C VAL A 69 0.57 -3.57 -0.31
N GLY A 70 -0.17 -3.95 -1.34
CA GLY A 70 -1.56 -3.53 -1.55
C GLY A 70 -2.52 -3.98 -0.43
N LEU A 71 -2.29 -5.14 0.19
CA LEU A 71 -3.07 -5.60 1.35
C LEU A 71 -3.08 -4.59 2.48
N GLY A 72 -1.97 -3.87 2.71
CA GLY A 72 -1.87 -2.88 3.79
C GLY A 72 -2.95 -1.81 3.70
N ARG A 73 -3.27 -1.32 2.49
CA ARG A 73 -4.36 -0.35 2.29
C ARG A 73 -5.72 -0.99 2.55
N LEU A 74 -5.96 -2.20 2.05
CA LEU A 74 -7.23 -2.91 2.23
C LEU A 74 -7.52 -3.22 3.70
N ILE A 75 -6.50 -3.61 4.47
CA ILE A 75 -6.62 -3.91 5.91
C ILE A 75 -7.11 -2.69 6.69
N VAL A 76 -6.66 -1.49 6.33
CA VAL A 76 -7.03 -0.26 7.04
C VAL A 76 -8.48 0.18 6.76
N ILE A 77 -9.00 -0.12 5.57
CA ILE A 77 -10.34 0.34 5.15
C ILE A 77 -11.43 -0.74 5.31
N ALA A 78 -11.07 -1.99 5.53
CA ALA A 78 -12.02 -3.09 5.67
C ALA A 78 -12.74 -3.05 7.02
N ASP A 79 -14.06 -3.26 7.00
CA ASP A 79 -14.85 -3.45 8.23
C ASP A 79 -14.47 -4.75 8.95
N ASP A 80 -14.17 -5.81 8.17
CA ASP A 80 -13.66 -7.09 8.66
C ASP A 80 -12.39 -7.49 7.89
N PRO A 81 -11.19 -7.22 8.42
CA PRO A 81 -9.93 -7.48 7.75
C PRO A 81 -9.42 -8.93 7.93
N GLY A 82 -10.20 -9.85 8.51
CA GLY A 82 -9.73 -11.18 8.91
C GLY A 82 -8.98 -11.95 7.80
N THR A 83 -9.57 -12.05 6.61
CA THR A 83 -8.93 -12.74 5.47
C THR A 83 -7.70 -12.00 4.96
N LEU A 84 -7.71 -10.66 4.98
CA LEU A 84 -6.57 -9.84 4.54
C LEU A 84 -5.38 -10.01 5.49
N ILE A 85 -5.63 -10.03 6.80
CA ILE A 85 -4.62 -10.27 7.84
C ILE A 85 -4.05 -11.69 7.70
N GLN A 86 -4.89 -12.69 7.43
CA GLN A 86 -4.41 -14.06 7.17
C GLN A 86 -3.46 -14.11 5.99
N ARG A 87 -3.80 -13.47 4.86
CA ARG A 87 -2.92 -13.44 3.68
C ARG A 87 -1.62 -12.69 3.93
N LEU A 88 -1.65 -11.57 4.66
CA LEU A 88 -0.45 -10.85 5.06
C LEU A 88 0.43 -11.70 6.00
N THR A 89 -0.18 -12.46 6.91
CA THR A 89 0.52 -13.38 7.81
C THR A 89 1.18 -14.52 7.04
N THR A 90 0.51 -15.08 6.02
CA THR A 90 1.11 -16.05 5.10
C THR A 90 2.31 -15.45 4.37
N ALA A 91 2.19 -14.23 3.84
CA ALA A 91 3.27 -13.54 3.14
C ALA A 91 4.50 -13.28 4.04
N ALA A 92 4.28 -12.99 5.33
CA ALA A 92 5.36 -12.82 6.29
C ALA A 92 6.20 -14.10 6.53
N SER A 93 5.65 -15.27 6.18
CA SER A 93 6.31 -16.58 6.27
C SER A 93 6.64 -17.19 4.89
N ASP A 94 6.53 -16.43 3.79
CA ASP A 94 6.77 -16.92 2.43
C ASP A 94 8.25 -17.35 2.24
N ASP A 95 8.50 -18.38 1.44
CA ASP A 95 9.85 -18.88 1.14
C ASP A 95 10.72 -17.80 0.47
N ARG A 96 10.10 -16.94 -0.34
CA ARG A 96 10.76 -15.84 -1.07
C ARG A 96 11.04 -14.68 -0.13
N TRP A 97 12.32 -14.38 0.10
CA TRP A 97 12.71 -13.32 1.04
C TRP A 97 12.12 -11.94 0.70
N ARG A 98 11.96 -11.60 -0.58
CA ARG A 98 11.35 -10.32 -1.01
C ARG A 98 9.89 -10.22 -0.62
N VAL A 99 9.15 -11.32 -0.63
CA VAL A 99 7.74 -11.35 -0.24
C VAL A 99 7.61 -11.10 1.27
N ARG A 100 8.53 -11.64 2.08
CA ARG A 100 8.59 -11.33 3.52
C ARG A 100 8.92 -9.85 3.79
N GLU A 101 9.84 -9.26 3.03
CA GLU A 101 10.12 -7.83 3.09
C GLU A 101 8.91 -6.98 2.69
N ALA A 102 8.18 -7.38 1.63
CA ALA A 102 6.94 -6.73 1.23
C ALA A 102 5.88 -6.79 2.34
N ALA A 103 5.80 -7.89 3.09
CA ALA A 103 4.92 -7.98 4.25
C ALA A 103 5.32 -6.99 5.35
N ALA A 104 6.61 -6.84 5.65
CA ALA A 104 7.10 -5.83 6.59
C ALA A 104 6.77 -4.39 6.13
N ILE A 105 6.93 -4.10 4.84
CA ILE A 105 6.54 -2.81 4.24
C ILE A 105 5.03 -2.57 4.38
N ALA A 106 4.20 -3.58 4.12
CA ALA A 106 2.76 -3.48 4.27
C ALA A 106 2.36 -3.14 5.72
N VAL A 107 3.01 -3.78 6.71
CA VAL A 107 2.78 -3.51 8.14
C VAL A 107 3.20 -2.08 8.51
N GLN A 108 4.35 -1.60 8.03
CA GLN A 108 4.78 -0.21 8.24
C GLN A 108 3.75 0.78 7.69
N ARG A 109 3.27 0.54 6.46
CA ARG A 109 2.24 1.37 5.82
C ARG A 109 0.92 1.39 6.58
N ILE A 110 0.49 0.25 7.15
CA ILE A 110 -0.69 0.22 8.03
C ILE A 110 -0.48 1.18 9.21
N GLY A 111 0.68 1.12 9.86
CA GLY A 111 1.05 2.03 10.94
C GLY A 111 0.96 3.50 10.53
N ASP A 112 1.59 3.88 9.41
CA ASP A 112 1.61 5.26 8.91
C ASP A 112 0.20 5.81 8.61
N ILE A 113 -0.66 5.00 7.99
CA ILE A 113 -2.03 5.41 7.65
C ILE A 113 -2.86 5.63 8.92
N VAL A 114 -2.77 4.72 9.90
CA VAL A 114 -3.50 4.80 11.16
C VAL A 114 -3.01 5.99 12.00
N GLU A 115 -1.70 6.19 12.10
CA GLU A 115 -1.12 7.35 12.79
C GLU A 115 -1.59 8.66 12.16
N GLY A 116 -1.51 8.76 10.83
CA GLY A 116 -1.97 9.92 10.08
C GLY A 116 -3.47 10.21 10.29
N ALA A 117 -4.30 9.17 10.35
CA ALA A 117 -5.73 9.30 10.64
C ALA A 117 -5.96 9.84 12.07
N TYR A 118 -5.27 9.29 13.06
CA TYR A 118 -5.35 9.75 14.44
C TYR A 118 -4.90 11.22 14.59
N ALA A 119 -3.78 11.59 13.97
CA ALA A 119 -3.28 12.97 14.00
C ALA A 119 -4.27 13.98 13.41
N ARG A 120 -5.02 13.61 12.36
CA ARG A 120 -6.08 14.48 11.79
C ARG A 120 -7.23 14.68 12.77
N VAL A 121 -7.68 13.61 13.44
CA VAL A 121 -8.76 13.68 14.44
C VAL A 121 -8.35 14.59 15.60
N VAL A 122 -7.14 14.44 16.14
CA VAL A 122 -6.64 15.26 17.26
C VAL A 122 -6.55 16.74 16.89
N ARG A 123 -5.99 17.06 15.71
CA ARG A 123 -5.91 18.45 15.23
C ARG A 123 -7.30 19.08 15.09
N ARG A 124 -8.27 18.34 14.53
CA ARG A 124 -9.65 18.81 14.38
C ARG A 124 -10.31 19.13 15.73
N HIS A 125 -10.12 18.28 16.74
CA HIS A 125 -10.67 18.51 18.08
C HIS A 125 -10.04 19.72 18.77
N ARG A 126 -8.74 19.94 18.60
CA ARG A 126 -8.05 21.11 19.15
C ARG A 126 -8.60 22.41 18.57
N THR A 127 -8.73 22.50 17.24
CA THR A 127 -9.30 23.68 16.58
C THR A 127 -10.76 23.95 16.97
N MET A 128 -11.56 22.91 17.25
CA MET A 128 -12.94 23.11 17.73
C MET A 128 -13.01 23.57 19.19
N ARG A 129 -12.08 23.15 20.06
CA ARG A 129 -12.00 23.64 21.45
C ARG A 129 -11.52 25.08 21.56
N ASP A 130 -10.73 25.55 20.60
CA ASP A 130 -10.19 26.92 20.56
C ASP A 130 -11.20 27.95 19.99
N LEU A 131 -12.43 27.54 19.64
CA LEU A 131 -13.51 28.46 19.29
C LEU A 131 -14.09 29.07 20.58
N PRO A 132 -14.26 30.41 20.67
CA PRO A 132 -14.91 31.03 21.82
C PRO A 132 -16.30 30.44 21.97
N HIS A 133 -16.62 29.98 23.19
CA HIS A 133 -17.88 29.36 23.56
C HIS A 133 -19.06 30.09 22.92
N TYR A 134 -19.85 29.36 22.12
CA TYR A 134 -21.16 29.83 21.67
C TYR A 134 -22.01 29.99 22.93
N THR A 135 -22.16 31.23 23.42
CA THR A 135 -23.09 31.54 24.50
C THR A 135 -24.49 31.32 23.95
N VAL A 136 -25.09 30.17 24.28
CA VAL A 136 -26.51 29.94 24.05
C VAL A 136 -27.25 30.92 24.96
N SER A 137 -27.88 31.93 24.36
CA SER A 137 -28.91 32.77 25.02
C SER A 137 -30.21 32.01 25.17
#